data_AF-A0A1V6N5C4-F1
#
_entry.id   AF-A0A1V6N5C4-F1
#
_cell.length_a   1.000
_cell.length_b   1.000
_cell.length_c   1.000
_cell.angle_alpha   90.00
_cell.angle_beta   90.00
_cell.angle_gamma   90.00
#
_symmetry.space_group_name_H-M   'P 1'
#
loop_
_entity.id
_entity.type
_entity.pdbx_description
1 polymer ?
#
loop_
_entity_poly.entity_id
_entity_poly.type
_entity_poly.pdbx_seq_one_letter_code
_entity_poly.pdbx_strand_id
1 'polypeptide(L)' 'MSVKEDIYEQIVGALKGANFPIQSPEELFDALPDGPNTTCKSGDVSLKASDAGKVLSEDDFPFESAEDVASTIVNKAGL' A
#
# COMPACT_ATOMS: atom_id res chain seq x y z
N MET A 1 -1.77 -19.89 0.88
CA MET A 1 -1.28 -18.51 0.77
C MET A 1 -2.35 -17.76 0.01
N SER A 2 -2.99 -16.82 0.69
CA SER A 2 -4.07 -16.05 0.10
C SER A 2 -3.48 -14.95 -0.79
N VAL A 3 -4.18 -14.62 -1.87
CA VAL A 3 -3.84 -13.50 -2.77
C VAL A 3 -3.58 -12.19 -2.00
N LYS A 4 -4.30 -12.02 -0.89
CA LYS A 4 -4.12 -10.94 0.10
C LYS A 4 -2.73 -10.91 0.72
N GLU A 5 -2.19 -12.06 1.14
CA GLU A 5 -0.86 -12.15 1.77
C GLU A 5 0.24 -11.85 0.75
N ASP A 6 0.14 -12.35 -0.49
CA ASP A 6 1.12 -12.04 -1.54
C ASP A 6 1.16 -10.54 -1.86
N ILE A 7 -0.01 -9.92 -2.00
CA ILE A 7 -0.11 -8.47 -2.24
C ILE A 7 0.40 -7.70 -1.02
N TYR A 8 0.08 -8.14 0.19
CA TYR A 8 0.57 -7.55 1.43
C TYR A 8 2.10 -7.58 1.50
N GLU A 9 2.72 -8.74 1.31
CA GLU A 9 4.18 -8.89 1.38
C GLU A 9 4.88 -8.09 0.27
N GLN A 10 4.30 -7.99 -0.93
CA GLN A 10 4.84 -7.14 -1.99
C GLN A 10 4.79 -5.65 -1.64
N ILE A 11 3.67 -5.18 -1.08
CA ILE A 11 3.51 -3.78 -0.67
C ILE A 11 4.45 -3.47 0.50
N VAL A 12 4.49 -4.33 1.52
CA VAL A 12 5.40 -4.17 2.68
C VAL A 12 6.85 -4.21 2.22
N GLY A 13 7.21 -5.09 1.29
CA GLY A 13 8.53 -5.17 0.70
C GLY A 13 8.91 -3.91 -0.08
N ALA A 14 7.98 -3.36 -0.85
CA ALA A 14 8.17 -2.11 -1.60
C ALA A 14 8.26 -0.88 -0.68
N LEU A 15 7.45 -0.83 0.38
CA LEU A 15 7.45 0.23 1.39
C LEU A 15 8.51 0.04 2.48
N LYS A 16 9.28 -1.05 2.49
CA LYS A 16 10.32 -1.29 3.51
C LYS A 16 11.45 -0.25 3.47
N GLY A 17 11.62 0.41 2.33
CA GLY A 17 12.56 1.53 2.14
C GLY A 17 11.94 2.91 2.38
N ALA A 18 10.66 2.96 2.75
CA ALA A 18 9.94 4.20 3.02
C ALA A 18 10.40 4.86 4.33
N ASN A 19 10.34 6.19 4.37
CA ASN A 19 10.62 6.95 5.57
C ASN A 19 9.32 7.07 6.39
N PHE A 20 9.14 6.21 7.39
CA PHE A 20 8.02 6.31 8.33
C PHE A 20 8.31 7.35 9.43
N PRO A 21 7.29 8.07 9.92
CA PRO A 21 5.87 7.95 9.57
C PRO A 21 5.52 8.64 8.25
N ILE A 22 4.72 7.96 7.42
CA ILE A 22 4.15 8.58 6.21
C ILE A 22 3.02 9.48 6.67
N GLN A 23 3.06 10.76 6.33
CA GLN A 23 2.05 11.75 6.72
C GLN A 23 1.12 12.13 5.58
N SER A 24 1.41 11.71 4.35
CA SER A 24 0.60 12.06 3.19
C SER A 24 0.60 10.96 2.12
N PRO A 25 -0.46 10.88 1.29
CA PRO A 25 -0.51 9.97 0.14
C PRO A 25 0.65 10.17 -0.83
N GLU A 26 1.13 11.42 -0.97
CA GLU A 26 2.28 11.75 -1.82
C GLU A 26 3.58 11.12 -1.30
N GLU A 27 3.83 11.17 0.01
CA GLU A 27 5.00 10.51 0.62
C GLU A 27 4.91 8.98 0.47
N LEU A 28 3.71 8.42 0.51
CA LEU A 28 3.49 7.00 0.23
C LEU A 28 3.88 6.66 -1.22
N PHE A 29 3.56 7.54 -2.17
CA PHE A 29 3.95 7.36 -3.55
C PHE A 29 5.46 7.54 -3.75
N ASP A 30 6.10 8.51 -3.11
CA ASP A 30 7.55 8.67 -3.20
C ASP A 30 8.33 7.51 -2.56
N ALA A 31 7.74 6.87 -1.56
CA ALA A 31 8.29 5.69 -0.90
C ALA A 31 8.30 4.43 -1.77
N LEU A 32 7.47 4.38 -2.82
CA LEU A 32 7.33 3.21 -3.68
C LEU A 32 8.24 3.34 -4.92
N PRO A 33 8.93 2.26 -5.35
CA PRO A 33 9.84 2.31 -6.51
C PRO A 33 9.14 2.67 -7.83
N ASP A 34 7.86 2.32 -8.00
CA ASP A 34 7.02 2.69 -9.15
C ASP A 34 5.97 3.78 -8.79
N GLY A 35 6.10 4.36 -7.60
CA GLY A 35 5.20 5.34 -7.02
C GLY A 35 3.72 4.99 -7.15
N PRO A 36 2.88 5.90 -7.67
CA PRO A 36 1.44 5.67 -7.81
C PRO A 36 1.08 4.60 -8.83
N ASN A 37 2.03 4.17 -9.68
CA ASN A 37 1.82 3.14 -10.67
C ASN A 37 2.17 1.74 -10.18
N THR A 38 2.72 1.60 -8.97
CA THR A 38 2.99 0.29 -8.36
C THR A 38 1.71 -0.52 -8.39
N THR A 39 1.73 -1.61 -9.16
CA THR A 39 0.58 -2.50 -9.35
C THR A 39 0.96 -3.86 -8.80
N CYS A 40 0.40 -4.21 -7.66
CA CYS A 40 0.55 -5.52 -7.05
C CYS A 40 -0.51 -6.43 -7.65
N LYS A 41 -0.07 -7.46 -8.38
CA LYS A 41 -0.95 -8.46 -8.96
C LYS A 41 -0.61 -9.81 -8.36
N SER A 42 -1.59 -10.47 -7.75
CA SER A 42 -1.49 -11.87 -7.37
C SER A 42 -2.74 -12.61 -7.84
N GLY A 43 -2.54 -13.70 -8.58
CA GLY A 43 -3.61 -14.45 -9.25
C GLY A 43 -4.52 -13.58 -10.12
N ASP A 44 -5.81 -13.58 -9.81
CA ASP A 44 -6.87 -12.82 -10.48
C ASP A 44 -7.07 -11.40 -9.94
N VAL A 45 -6.35 -11.02 -8.87
CA VAL A 45 -6.51 -9.73 -8.22
C VAL A 45 -5.37 -8.80 -8.62
N SER A 46 -5.73 -7.60 -9.04
CA SER A 46 -4.79 -6.53 -9.35
C SER A 46 -5.14 -5.31 -8.50
N LEU A 47 -4.23 -4.92 -7.62
CA LEU A 47 -4.37 -3.74 -6.81
C LEU A 47 -3.29 -2.72 -7.15
N LYS A 48 -3.70 -1.49 -7.45
CA LYS A 48 -2.76 -0.37 -7.62
C LYS A 48 -2.56 0.34 -6.30
N ALA A 49 -1.31 0.69 -6.01
CA ALA A 49 -0.94 1.55 -4.89
C ALA A 49 -1.66 2.91 -4.92
N SER A 50 -1.97 3.44 -6.11
CA SER A 50 -2.77 4.66 -6.26
C SER A 50 -4.25 4.50 -5.94
N ASP A 51 -4.81 3.31 -6.10
CA ASP A 51 -6.20 3.03 -5.74
C ASP A 51 -6.31 2.96 -4.21
N ALA A 52 -5.40 2.19 -3.63
CA ALA A 52 -5.05 2.13 -2.22
C ALA A 52 -4.89 3.49 -1.53
N GLY A 53 -3.99 4.34 -2.03
CA GLY A 53 -3.73 5.67 -1.47
C GLY A 53 -4.90 6.64 -1.62
N LYS A 54 -5.83 6.39 -2.56
CA LYS A 54 -7.04 7.18 -2.75
C LYS A 54 -8.21 6.72 -1.89
N VAL A 55 -8.28 5.43 -1.54
CA VAL A 55 -9.27 4.94 -0.57
C VAL A 55 -8.87 5.26 0.87
N LEU A 56 -7.58 5.53 1.12
CA LEU A 56 -7.07 6.10 2.35
C LEU A 56 -7.42 7.60 2.42
N SER A 57 -8.10 8.03 3.48
CA SER A 57 -8.34 9.45 3.71
C SER A 57 -7.12 10.08 4.37
N GLU A 58 -6.92 11.39 4.19
CA GLU A 58 -5.90 12.15 4.93
C GLU A 58 -6.08 12.03 6.46
N ASP A 59 -7.30 11.72 6.92
CA ASP A 59 -7.63 11.41 8.32
C ASP A 59 -7.06 10.07 8.83
N ASP A 60 -6.72 9.13 7.94
CA ASP A 60 -6.08 7.85 8.31
C ASP A 60 -4.56 8.02 8.49
N PHE A 61 -3.98 9.17 8.11
CA PHE A 61 -2.58 9.49 8.33
C PHE A 61 -2.37 10.07 9.74
N PRO A 62 -1.20 9.84 10.37
CA PRO A 62 0.00 9.21 9.82
C PRO A 62 0.00 7.68 9.91
N PHE A 63 0.55 7.04 8.89
CA PHE A 63 0.88 5.61 8.96
C PHE A 63 2.27 5.44 9.59
N GLU A 64 2.32 4.65 10.66
CA GLU A 64 3.55 4.41 11.42
C GLU A 64 4.40 3.27 10.83
N SER A 65 3.78 2.37 10.07
CA SER A 65 4.44 1.18 9.52
C SER A 65 3.93 0.81 8.11
N ALA A 66 4.81 0.18 7.31
CA ALA A 66 4.46 -0.35 6.00
C ALA A 66 3.35 -1.41 6.06
N GLU A 67 3.32 -2.14 7.17
CA GLU A 67 2.32 -3.16 7.49
C GLU A 67 0.92 -2.59 7.66
N ASP A 68 0.78 -1.46 8.36
CA ASP A 68 -0.51 -0.78 8.54
C ASP A 68 -1.05 -0.25 7.21
N VAL A 69 -0.19 0.32 6.37
CA VAL A 69 -0.58 0.74 5.03
C VAL A 69 -1.03 -0.47 4.21
N ALA A 70 -0.19 -1.49 4.11
CA ALA A 70 -0.46 -2.66 3.29
C ALA A 70 -1.76 -3.36 3.73
N SER A 71 -1.96 -3.54 5.04
CA SER A 71 -3.16 -4.16 5.62
C SER A 71 -4.41 -3.33 5.34
N THR A 72 -4.35 -2.00 5.50
CA THR A 72 -5.49 -1.11 5.27
C THR A 72 -5.86 -1.10 3.79
N ILE A 73 -4.87 -1.10 2.91
CA ILE A 73 -5.03 -1.20 1.47
C ILE A 73 -5.76 -2.49 1.07
N VAL A 74 -5.26 -3.65 1.52
CA VAL A 74 -5.89 -4.93 1.13
C VAL A 74 -7.29 -5.07 1.73
N ASN A 75 -7.53 -4.51 2.93
CA ASN A 75 -8.85 -4.50 3.56
C ASN A 75 -9.82 -3.58 2.81
N LYS A 76 -9.43 -2.35 2.45
CA LYS A 76 -10.28 -1.40 1.72
C LYS A 76 -10.54 -1.82 0.27
N ALA A 77 -9.62 -2.58 -0.33
CA ALA A 77 -9.78 -3.16 -1.66
C ALA A 77 -10.77 -4.34 -1.74
N GLY A 78 -11.28 -4.80 -0.60
CA GLY A 78 -12.27 -5.87 -0.55
C GLY A 78 -11.71 -7.27 -0.77
N LEU A 79 -10.47 -7.52 -0.33
CA LEU A 79 -9.83 -8.85 -0.31
C LEU A 79 -9.94 -9.56 1.04
#